data_AF-A0A2W6XDM3-F1
#
_entry.id   AF-A0A2W6XDM3-F1
#
_cell.length_a   1.000
_cell.length_b   1.000
_cell.length_c   1.000
_cell.angle_alpha   90.00
_cell.angle_beta   90.00
_cell.angle_gamma   90.00
#
_symmetry.space_group_name_H-M   'P 1'
#
loop_
_entity.id
_entity.type
_entity.pdbx_description
1 polymer ?
#
loop_
_entity_poly.entity_id
_entity_poly.type
_entity_poly.pdbx_seq_one_letter_code
_entity_poly.pdbx_strand_id
1 'polypeptide(L)'
;MNRSMLLTAIAMVGMTPIAAMAQPQARGPAPGEGPVSYEEQLASVEDQLVYEAPIAGVENNYWFNYQTDLAEARKELTKDLRHSSDAEDNRDAWEEYRTELADARGDYAKEMAEKGYPVGEVRVLGSSGR
;
A
#
# COMPACT_ATOMS: atom_id res chain seq x y z
N MET A 1 34.55 -62.26 37.32
CA MET A 1 33.18 -62.68 36.95
C MET A 1 32.35 -61.40 36.94
N ASN A 2 31.86 -60.81 35.85
CA ASN A 2 31.56 -61.29 34.49
C ASN A 2 31.78 -60.16 33.47
N ARG A 3 31.96 -60.56 32.20
CA ARG A 3 32.44 -59.77 31.05
C ARG A 3 31.28 -59.11 30.28
N SER A 4 31.66 -58.27 29.32
CA SER A 4 30.92 -57.71 28.17
C SER A 4 30.57 -56.24 28.32
N MET A 5 30.80 -55.35 27.35
CA MET A 5 31.09 -55.51 25.93
C MET A 5 31.80 -54.25 25.41
N LEU A 6 32.85 -54.42 24.60
CA LEU A 6 33.35 -53.40 23.68
C LEU A 6 32.34 -53.24 22.53
N LEU A 7 32.08 -52.01 22.10
CA LEU A 7 32.10 -51.64 20.68
C LEU A 7 32.07 -50.12 20.48
N THR A 8 33.05 -49.68 19.71
CA THR A 8 33.41 -48.35 19.25
C THR A 8 32.41 -47.80 18.23
N ALA A 9 32.17 -46.48 18.25
CA ALA A 9 32.06 -45.67 17.02
C ALA A 9 32.15 -44.17 17.38
N ILE A 10 33.31 -43.58 17.10
CA ILE A 10 33.49 -42.13 17.00
C ILE A 10 32.91 -41.72 15.64
N ALA A 11 31.91 -40.84 15.66
CA ALA A 11 31.54 -40.05 14.50
C ALA A 11 31.55 -38.58 14.93
N MET A 12 32.66 -37.89 14.66
CA MET A 12 32.72 -36.44 14.72
C MET A 12 31.89 -35.89 13.55
N VAL A 13 30.78 -35.23 13.85
CA VAL A 13 30.12 -34.32 12.91
C VAL A 13 30.45 -32.90 13.36
N GLY A 14 31.19 -32.19 12.53
CA GLY A 14 31.58 -30.80 12.75
C GLY A 14 30.34 -29.92 12.86
N MET A 15 30.22 -29.24 13.99
CA MET A 15 29.23 -28.20 14.22
C MET A 15 29.89 -26.86 13.83
N THR A 16 29.69 -26.41 12.61
CA THR A 16 29.93 -25.02 12.24
C THR A 16 28.78 -24.18 12.82
N PRO A 17 29.03 -23.16 13.66
CA PRO A 17 27.96 -22.24 14.03
C PRO A 17 27.67 -21.35 12.83
N ILE A 18 26.50 -21.55 12.21
CA ILE A 18 25.91 -20.55 11.32
C ILE A 18 25.60 -19.34 12.19
N ALA A 19 26.30 -18.24 11.94
CA ALA A 19 25.95 -16.94 12.48
C ALA A 19 24.48 -16.63 12.13
N ALA A 20 23.64 -16.53 13.16
CA ALA A 20 22.26 -16.09 13.01
C ALA A 20 22.27 -14.63 12.53
N MET A 21 22.05 -14.45 11.23
CA MET A 21 21.70 -13.16 10.64
C MET A 21 20.36 -12.75 11.29
N ALA A 22 20.37 -11.68 12.08
CA ALA A 22 19.16 -11.08 12.60
C ALA A 22 18.29 -10.62 11.41
N GLN A 23 17.26 -11.40 11.07
CA GLN A 23 16.21 -10.92 10.19
C GLN A 23 15.49 -9.75 10.89
N PRO A 24 15.26 -8.62 10.22
CA PRO A 24 14.31 -7.65 10.72
C PRO A 24 12.97 -8.37 10.77
N GLN A 25 12.47 -8.65 11.98
CA GLN A 25 11.10 -9.10 12.13
C GLN A 25 10.24 -7.95 11.61
N ALA A 26 9.62 -8.16 10.44
CA ALA A 26 8.54 -7.32 9.98
C ALA A 26 7.55 -7.26 11.14
N ARG A 27 7.41 -6.07 11.73
CA ARG A 27 6.45 -5.84 12.81
C ARG A 27 5.09 -6.11 12.18
N GLY A 28 4.50 -7.26 12.51
CA GLY A 28 3.16 -7.61 12.08
C GLY A 28 2.16 -6.54 12.54
N PRO A 29 0.99 -6.48 11.88
CA PRO A 29 -0.06 -5.52 12.24
C PRO A 29 -0.42 -5.65 13.72
N ALA A 30 -0.90 -4.54 14.30
CA ALA A 30 -1.23 -4.50 15.71
C ALA A 30 -2.34 -5.54 16.03
N PRO A 31 -2.40 -6.09 17.26
CA PRO A 31 -3.42 -7.07 17.60
C PRO A 31 -4.82 -6.45 17.46
N GLY A 32 -5.59 -6.88 16.46
CA GLY A 32 -6.94 -6.39 16.17
C GLY A 32 -7.17 -6.00 14.69
N GLU A 33 -6.10 -5.74 13.95
CA GLU A 33 -6.16 -5.54 12.50
C GLU A 33 -5.99 -6.90 11.83
N GLY A 34 -7.05 -7.38 11.16
CA GLY A 34 -6.94 -8.53 10.26
C GLY A 34 -5.93 -8.25 9.13
N PRO A 35 -5.66 -9.22 8.24
CA PRO A 35 -4.90 -8.92 7.04
C PRO A 35 -5.58 -7.79 6.24
N VAL A 36 -4.81 -6.78 5.86
CA VAL A 36 -5.22 -5.68 4.96
C VAL A 36 -5.82 -6.28 3.68
N SER A 37 -7.01 -5.81 3.27
CA SER A 37 -7.66 -6.31 2.05
C SER A 37 -6.87 -5.92 0.79
N TYR A 38 -7.20 -6.53 -0.36
CA TYR A 38 -6.58 -6.14 -1.63
C TYR A 38 -7.05 -4.75 -2.06
N GLU A 39 -8.33 -4.45 -1.84
CA GLU A 39 -8.98 -3.18 -2.15
C GLU A 39 -8.40 -2.04 -1.33
N GLU A 40 -8.12 -2.26 -0.04
CA GLU A 40 -7.43 -1.29 0.81
C GLU A 40 -6.00 -1.01 0.32
N GLN A 41 -5.27 -2.03 -0.12
CA GLN A 41 -3.93 -1.84 -0.71
C GLN A 41 -4.00 -1.01 -1.99
N LEU A 42 -4.98 -1.28 -2.86
CA LEU A 42 -5.18 -0.50 -4.07
C LEU A 42 -5.61 0.95 -3.76
N ALA A 43 -6.49 1.14 -2.78
CA ALA A 43 -6.89 2.46 -2.32
C ALA A 43 -5.70 3.26 -1.76
N SER A 44 -4.81 2.61 -1.01
CA SER A 44 -3.57 3.24 -0.53
C SER A 44 -2.64 3.65 -1.67
N VAL A 45 -2.54 2.84 -2.72
CA VAL A 45 -1.79 3.21 -3.93
C VAL A 45 -2.42 4.42 -4.60
N GLU A 46 -3.75 4.48 -4.72
CA GLU A 46 -4.44 5.63 -5.33
C GLU A 46 -4.32 6.90 -4.48
N ASP A 47 -4.41 6.82 -3.14
CA ASP A 47 -4.22 7.96 -2.24
C ASP A 47 -2.79 8.55 -2.34
N GLN A 48 -1.79 7.72 -2.65
CA GLN A 48 -0.43 8.20 -2.95
C GLN A 48 -0.33 8.97 -4.28
N LEU A 49 -1.32 8.86 -5.18
CA LEU A 49 -1.37 9.59 -6.45
C LEU A 49 -2.09 10.94 -6.35
N VAL A 50 -2.70 11.24 -5.20
CA VAL A 50 -3.40 12.52 -4.95
C VAL A 50 -2.43 13.69 -5.16
N TYR A 51 -2.93 14.76 -5.79
CA TYR A 51 -2.14 15.99 -5.95
C TYR A 51 -1.98 16.67 -4.59
N GLU A 52 -0.73 16.72 -4.08
CA GLU A 52 -0.39 17.42 -2.84
C GLU A 52 -0.31 18.95 -3.01
N ALA A 53 -0.26 19.43 -4.25
CA ALA A 53 -0.19 20.84 -4.60
C ALA A 53 -0.99 21.12 -5.88
N PRO A 54 -1.48 22.36 -6.07
CA PRO A 54 -2.25 22.72 -7.26
C PRO A 54 -1.42 22.54 -8.53
N ILE A 55 -2.06 22.04 -9.59
CA ILE A 55 -1.43 21.89 -10.91
C ILE A 55 -0.94 23.26 -11.38
N ALA A 56 0.33 23.32 -11.82
CA ALA A 56 1.02 24.55 -12.21
C ALA A 56 1.08 25.65 -11.13
N GLY A 57 0.83 25.32 -9.86
CA GLY A 57 0.80 26.30 -8.76
C GLY A 57 -0.44 27.19 -8.77
N VAL A 58 -1.48 26.86 -9.54
CA VAL A 58 -2.68 27.69 -9.72
C VAL A 58 -3.78 27.28 -8.75
N GLU A 59 -3.99 28.09 -7.71
CA GLU A 59 -5.13 27.95 -6.79
C GLU A 59 -6.39 28.58 -7.39
N ASN A 60 -7.28 27.75 -7.92
CA ASN A 60 -8.57 28.16 -8.48
C ASN A 60 -9.71 27.32 -7.88
N ASN A 61 -10.95 27.59 -8.30
CA ASN A 61 -12.11 26.85 -7.78
C ASN A 61 -12.00 25.34 -7.99
N TYR A 62 -11.35 24.87 -9.06
CA TYR A 62 -11.19 23.43 -9.31
C TYR A 62 -10.24 22.78 -8.31
N TRP A 63 -9.18 23.48 -7.89
CA TRP A 63 -8.29 23.02 -6.82
C TRP A 63 -9.03 22.88 -5.48
N PHE A 64 -9.85 23.88 -5.13
CA PHE A 64 -10.60 23.83 -3.87
C PHE A 64 -11.75 22.81 -3.90
N ASN A 65 -12.39 22.62 -5.05
CA ASN A 65 -13.37 21.54 -5.25
C ASN A 65 -12.68 20.18 -5.08
N TYR A 66 -11.56 19.96 -5.77
CA TYR A 66 -10.77 18.73 -5.62
C TYR A 66 -10.40 18.42 -4.16
N GLN A 67 -9.92 19.41 -3.41
CA GLN A 67 -9.63 19.25 -1.97
C GLN A 67 -10.87 18.89 -1.15
N THR A 68 -12.03 19.44 -1.52
CA THR A 68 -13.32 19.13 -0.88
C THR A 68 -13.73 17.68 -1.19
N ASP A 69 -13.65 17.26 -2.44
CA ASP A 69 -13.97 15.90 -2.89
C ASP A 69 -13.12 14.86 -2.13
N LEU A 70 -11.81 15.12 -1.98
CA LEU A 70 -10.93 14.25 -1.18
C LEU A 70 -11.34 14.19 0.30
N ALA A 71 -11.76 15.31 0.88
CA ALA A 71 -12.19 15.36 2.27
C ALA A 71 -13.53 14.62 2.46
N GLU A 72 -14.44 14.73 1.49
CA GLU A 72 -15.71 14.01 1.47
C GLU A 72 -15.49 12.50 1.32
N ALA A 73 -14.66 12.06 0.36
CA ALA A 73 -14.32 10.64 0.18
C ALA A 73 -13.73 10.01 1.45
N ARG A 74 -12.79 10.69 2.11
CA ARG A 74 -12.22 10.22 3.39
C ARG A 74 -13.25 10.15 4.52
N LYS A 75 -14.18 11.11 4.55
CA LYS A 75 -15.26 11.15 5.53
C LYS A 75 -16.25 10.01 5.30
N GLU A 76 -16.64 9.74 4.06
CA GLU A 76 -17.56 8.66 3.72
C GLU A 76 -16.90 7.30 3.97
N LEU A 77 -15.65 7.07 3.56
CA LEU A 77 -14.90 5.86 3.92
C LEU A 77 -14.93 5.60 5.45
N THR A 78 -14.62 6.61 6.26
CA THR A 78 -14.66 6.47 7.73
C THR A 78 -16.05 6.10 8.23
N LYS A 79 -17.09 6.66 7.61
CA LYS A 79 -18.48 6.37 7.94
C LYS A 79 -18.85 4.95 7.50
N ASP A 80 -18.45 4.51 6.32
CA ASP A 80 -18.85 3.22 5.76
C ASP A 80 -18.13 2.08 6.46
N LEU A 81 -16.83 2.21 6.74
CA LEU A 81 -16.09 1.26 7.58
C LEU A 81 -16.69 1.13 8.99
N ARG A 82 -17.28 2.19 9.53
CA ARG A 82 -17.96 2.13 10.85
C ARG A 82 -19.29 1.36 10.78
N HIS A 83 -19.97 1.34 9.65
CA HIS A 83 -21.26 0.66 9.47
C HIS A 83 -21.12 -0.71 8.77
N SER A 84 -19.93 -1.04 8.28
CA SER A 84 -19.58 -2.35 7.73
C SER A 84 -19.92 -3.46 8.73
N SER A 85 -20.60 -4.49 8.23
CA SER A 85 -21.03 -5.64 9.03
C SER A 85 -20.21 -6.90 8.74
N ASP A 86 -19.58 -6.99 7.57
CA ASP A 86 -18.71 -8.10 7.19
C ASP A 86 -17.50 -7.67 6.34
N ALA A 87 -16.73 -8.66 5.90
CA ALA A 87 -15.53 -8.44 5.10
C ALA A 87 -15.84 -7.95 3.67
N GLU A 88 -17.02 -8.24 3.11
CA GLU A 88 -17.45 -7.74 1.81
C GLU A 88 -17.76 -6.25 1.88
N ASP A 89 -18.53 -5.83 2.90
CA ASP A 89 -18.81 -4.41 3.15
C ASP A 89 -17.51 -3.58 3.30
N ASN A 90 -16.49 -4.14 3.97
CA ASN A 90 -15.19 -3.46 4.10
C ASN A 90 -14.48 -3.31 2.74
N ARG A 91 -14.49 -4.36 1.91
CA ARG A 91 -13.85 -4.31 0.58
C ARG A 91 -14.54 -3.32 -0.33
N ASP A 92 -15.87 -3.29 -0.31
CA ASP A 92 -16.69 -2.38 -1.11
C ASP A 92 -16.44 -0.92 -0.72
N ALA A 93 -16.38 -0.62 0.59
CA ALA A 93 -16.06 0.72 1.07
C ALA A 93 -14.67 1.21 0.61
N TRP A 94 -13.66 0.32 0.63
CA TRP A 94 -12.32 0.64 0.15
C TRP A 94 -12.26 0.81 -1.38
N GLU A 95 -13.01 0.00 -2.13
CA GLU A 95 -13.08 0.09 -3.60
C GLU A 95 -13.81 1.37 -4.06
N GLU A 96 -14.88 1.75 -3.36
CA GLU A 96 -15.58 3.01 -3.59
C GLU A 96 -14.66 4.20 -3.32
N TYR A 97 -14.00 4.23 -2.16
CA TYR A 97 -13.02 5.26 -1.83
C TYR A 97 -11.91 5.38 -2.88
N ARG A 98 -11.35 4.25 -3.34
CA ARG A 98 -10.35 4.24 -4.41
C ARG A 98 -10.89 4.88 -5.70
N THR A 99 -12.12 4.56 -6.07
CA THR A 99 -12.76 5.07 -7.28
C THR A 99 -12.98 6.58 -7.17
N GLU A 100 -13.46 7.06 -6.03
CA GLU A 100 -13.67 8.50 -5.78
C GLU A 100 -12.36 9.29 -5.87
N LEU A 101 -11.26 8.77 -5.33
CA LEU A 101 -9.94 9.40 -5.44
C LEU A 101 -9.49 9.52 -6.91
N ALA A 102 -9.65 8.43 -7.68
CA ALA A 102 -9.26 8.39 -9.08
C ALA A 102 -10.10 9.35 -9.93
N ASP A 103 -11.41 9.39 -9.69
CA ASP A 103 -12.35 10.27 -10.38
C ASP A 103 -12.06 11.74 -10.06
N ALA A 104 -11.92 12.10 -8.78
CA ALA A 104 -11.58 13.46 -8.37
C ALA A 104 -10.25 13.93 -8.99
N ARG A 105 -9.24 13.06 -9.03
CA ARG A 105 -7.94 13.33 -9.66
C ARG A 105 -8.07 13.53 -11.17
N GLY A 106 -8.86 12.68 -11.82
CA GLY A 106 -9.14 12.74 -13.26
C GLY A 106 -9.87 14.01 -13.66
N ASP A 107 -10.94 14.35 -12.94
CA ASP A 107 -11.76 15.53 -13.19
C ASP A 107 -10.98 16.82 -12.95
N TYR A 108 -10.23 16.90 -11.85
CA TYR A 108 -9.37 18.07 -11.61
C TYR A 108 -8.32 18.24 -12.72
N ALA A 109 -7.64 17.17 -13.11
CA ALA A 109 -6.65 17.21 -14.18
C ALA A 109 -7.27 17.61 -15.53
N LYS A 110 -8.48 17.12 -15.82
CA LYS A 110 -9.24 17.46 -17.03
C LYS A 110 -9.60 18.94 -17.06
N GLU A 111 -10.21 19.47 -16.00
CA GLU A 111 -10.57 20.88 -15.92
C GLU A 111 -9.33 21.79 -16.05
N MET A 112 -8.22 21.41 -15.42
CA MET A 112 -6.96 22.15 -15.54
C MET A 112 -6.38 22.09 -16.96
N ALA A 113 -6.44 20.95 -17.62
CA ALA A 113 -6.03 20.81 -19.02
C ALA A 113 -6.88 21.70 -19.94
N GLU A 114 -8.20 21.77 -19.74
CA GLU A 114 -9.10 22.65 -20.49
C GLU A 114 -8.81 24.14 -20.26
N LYS A 115 -8.17 24.51 -19.14
CA LYS A 115 -7.68 25.88 -18.87
C LYS A 115 -6.26 26.15 -19.38
N GLY A 116 -5.61 25.19 -20.04
CA GLY A 116 -4.26 25.34 -20.58
C GLY A 116 -3.13 24.92 -19.64
N TYR A 117 -3.44 24.18 -18.57
CA TYR A 117 -2.48 23.64 -17.61
C TYR A 117 -2.49 22.11 -17.59
N PRO A 118 -2.03 21.42 -18.66
CA PRO A 118 -2.04 19.97 -18.71
C PRO A 118 -0.99 19.35 -17.77
N VAL A 119 -1.32 18.19 -17.20
CA VAL A 119 -0.37 17.35 -16.46
C VAL A 119 0.39 16.46 -17.46
N GLY A 120 1.72 16.39 -17.32
CA GLY A 120 2.57 15.56 -18.18
C GLY A 120 2.96 14.24 -17.51
N GLU A 121 3.06 13.17 -18.30
CA GLU A 121 3.65 11.90 -17.86
C GLU A 121 5.15 11.84 -18.23
N VAL A 122 5.99 11.39 -17.30
CA VAL A 122 7.39 11.07 -17.59
C VAL A 122 7.55 9.55 -17.64
N ARG A 123 7.93 9.02 -18.80
CA ARG A 123 8.28 7.60 -18.97
C ARG A 123 9.79 7.43 -19.00
N VAL A 124 10.33 6.67 -18.04
CA VAL A 124 11.73 6.28 -18.04
C VAL A 124 11.88 5.01 -18.88
N LEU A 125 12.50 5.13 -20.06
CA LEU A 125 12.84 3.97 -20.88
C LEU A 125 14.13 3.35 -20.32
N GLY A 126 14.02 2.14 -19.77
CA GLY A 126 15.18 1.36 -19.34
C GLY A 126 16.10 1.08 -20.54
N SER A 127 17.35 1.53 -20.46
CA SER A 127 18.40 1.13 -21.39
C SER A 127 18.72 -0.35 -21.16
N SER A 128 18.02 -1.26 -21.85
CA SER A 128 18.47 -2.64 -22.01
C SER A 128 19.73 -2.62 -22.89
N GLY A 129 20.89 -2.56 -22.24
CA GLY A 129 22.21 -2.53 -22.88
C GLY A 129 22.41 -3.69 -23.85
N ARG A 130 23.08 -3.37 -24.96
CA ARG A 130 23.51 -4.31 -26.02
C ARG A 130 24.42 -5.41 -25.51
#